data_AF-A0A840YHV8-F1
#
_entry.id   AF-A0A840YHV8-F1
#
_cell.length_a   1.000
_cell.length_b   1.000
_cell.length_c   1.000
_cell.angle_alpha   90.00
_cell.angle_beta   90.00
_cell.angle_gamma   90.00
#
_symmetry.space_group_name_H-M   'P 1'
#
loop_
_entity.id
_entity.type
_entity.pdbx_description
1 polymer ?
#
loop_
_entity_poly.entity_id
_entity_poly.type
_entity_poly.pdbx_seq_one_letter_code
_entity_poly.pdbx_strand_id
1 'polypeptide(L)' 'MAENPAFYRDRAREQRDAAEATTLANVRNRCLSAAESWERMAERGEGIGRRQAERLVAATPAE' A
#
# COMPACT_ATOMS: atom_id res chain seq x y z
N MET A 1 -0.83 12.56 -8.39
CA MET A 1 0.40 12.12 -7.71
C MET A 1 0.36 10.60 -7.65
N ALA A 2 1.32 9.91 -8.25
CA ALA A 2 1.42 8.45 -8.08
C ALA A 2 2.04 8.23 -6.70
N GLU A 3 1.20 8.13 -5.68
CA GLU A 3 1.64 7.84 -4.31
C GLU A 3 2.39 6.50 -4.30
N ASN A 4 3.64 6.55 -3.82
CA ASN A 4 4.58 5.46 -3.78
C ASN A 4 4.00 4.30 -2.93
N PRO A 5 4.01 3.03 -3.40
CA PRO A 5 3.59 1.89 -2.59
C PRO A 5 4.23 1.83 -1.20
N ALA A 6 5.49 2.25 -1.07
CA ALA A 6 6.17 2.31 0.22
C ALA A 6 5.50 3.28 1.22
N PHE A 7 4.97 4.41 0.73
CA PHE A 7 4.24 5.36 1.58
C PHE A 7 2.96 4.73 2.13
N TYR A 8 2.21 4.02 1.30
CA TYR A 8 1.01 3.32 1.74
C TYR A 8 1.30 2.20 2.74
N ARG A 9 2.41 1.48 2.58
CA ARG A 9 2.88 0.48 3.56
C ARG A 9 3.22 1.12 4.91
N ASP A 10 3.88 2.26 4.88
CA ASP A 10 4.24 3.00 6.10
C ASP A 10 2.99 3.48 6.85
N ARG A 11 2.01 4.07 6.13
CA ARG A 11 0.70 4.43 6.70
C ARG A 11 -0.05 3.24 7.27
N ALA A 12 -0.03 2.09 6.59
CA ALA A 12 -0.66 0.88 7.11
C ALA A 12 -0.03 0.45 8.45
N ARG A 13 1.29 0.56 8.57
CA ARG A 13 2.02 0.25 9.80
C ARG A 13 1.67 1.23 10.93
N GLU A 14 1.68 2.54 10.68
CA GLU A 14 1.28 3.54 11.68
C GLU A 14 -0.12 3.26 12.25
N GLN A 15 -1.07 2.85 11.40
CA GLN A 15 -2.42 2.51 11.85
C GLN A 15 -2.48 1.22 12.68
N ARG A 16 -1.62 0.23 12.39
CA ARG A 16 -1.50 -0.97 13.24
C ARG A 16 -0.91 -0.63 14.59
N ASP A 17 0.15 0.16 14.63
CA ASP A 17 0.78 0.60 15.87
C ASP A 17 -0.23 1.39 16.74
N ALA A 18 -1.06 2.23 16.11
CA ALA A 18 -2.16 2.93 16.80
C ALA A 18 -3.26 1.98 17.31
N ALA A 19 -3.58 0.91 16.57
CA ALA A 19 -4.53 -0.12 16.97
C ALA A 19 -4.05 -0.94 18.18
N GLU A 20 -2.73 -1.15 18.29
CA GLU A 20 -2.08 -1.80 19.42
C GLU A 20 -2.00 -0.88 20.65
N ALA A 21 -1.71 0.41 20.44
CA ALA A 21 -1.61 1.40 21.51
C ALA A 21 -2.96 1.71 22.17
N THR A 22 -4.08 1.53 21.46
CA THR A 22 -5.41 1.81 22.00
C THR A 22 -6.03 0.62 22.73
N THR A 23 -6.67 0.92 23.87
CA THR A 23 -7.46 -0.05 24.65
C THR A 23 -8.93 -0.09 24.21
N LEU A 24 -9.37 0.88 23.41
CA LEU A 24 -10.76 0.98 22.95
C LEU A 24 -10.96 0.12 21.70
N ALA A 25 -11.83 -0.90 21.81
CA ALA A 25 -12.08 -1.85 20.73
C ALA A 25 -12.63 -1.20 19.44
N ASN A 26 -13.47 -0.18 19.56
CA ASN A 26 -14.00 0.55 18.40
C ASN A 26 -12.92 1.33 17.65
N VAL A 27 -11.99 1.96 18.38
CA VAL A 27 -10.85 2.68 17.80
C VAL A 27 -9.89 1.68 17.16
N ARG A 28 -9.59 0.58 17.85
CA ARG A 28 -8.77 -0.51 17.31
C ARG A 28 -9.31 -1.01 15.97
N ASN A 29 -10.59 -1.36 15.91
CA ASN A 29 -11.20 -1.86 14.68
C ASN A 29 -11.14 -0.84 13.55
N ARG A 30 -11.36 0.45 13.84
CA ARG A 30 -11.25 1.52 12.85
C ARG A 30 -9.83 1.67 12.31
N CYS A 31 -8.83 1.62 13.19
CA CYS A 31 -7.42 1.66 12.81
C CYS A 31 -7.03 0.45 11.95
N LEU A 32 -7.48 -0.76 12.31
CA LEU A 32 -7.24 -1.96 11.50
C LEU A 32 -7.88 -1.87 10.11
N SER A 33 -9.13 -1.44 10.00
CA SER A 33 -9.78 -1.23 8.69
C SER A 33 -9.09 -0.14 7.85
N ALA A 34 -8.54 0.88 8.49
CA ALA A 34 -7.72 1.89 7.83
C ALA A 34 -6.41 1.28 7.31
N ALA A 35 -5.71 0.47 8.13
CA ALA A 35 -4.51 -0.23 7.73
C ALA A 35 -4.75 -1.12 6.50
N GLU A 36 -5.81 -1.93 6.50
CA GLU A 36 -6.19 -2.77 5.34
C GLU A 36 -6.48 -1.95 4.07
N SER A 37 -7.05 -0.76 4.22
CA SER A 37 -7.33 0.11 3.08
C SER A 37 -6.05 0.69 2.49
N TRP A 38 -5.08 1.06 3.33
CA TRP A 38 -3.75 1.48 2.89
C TRP A 38 -2.99 0.35 2.22
N GLU A 39 -3.04 -0.87 2.74
CA GLU A 39 -2.38 -2.03 2.11
C GLU A 39 -2.94 -2.35 0.73
N ARG A 40 -4.27 -2.32 0.56
CA ARG A 40 -4.89 -2.51 -0.75
C ARG A 40 -4.45 -1.44 -1.76
N MET A 41 -4.17 -0.22 -1.31
CA MET A 41 -3.62 0.83 -2.17
C MET A 41 -2.15 0.58 -2.53
N ALA A 42 -1.34 0.09 -1.57
CA ALA A 42 0.03 -0.33 -1.83
C ALA A 42 0.08 -1.45 -2.89
N GLU A 43 -0.73 -2.50 -2.72
CA GLU A 43 -0.83 -3.63 -3.66
C GLU A 43 -1.24 -3.19 -5.07
N ARG A 44 -2.21 -2.27 -5.16
CA ARG A 44 -2.61 -1.68 -6.45
C ARG A 44 -1.47 -0.90 -7.09
N GLY A 45 -0.75 -0.10 -6.32
CA GLY A 45 0.41 0.65 -6.80
C GLY A 45 1.54 -0.27 -7.29
N GLU A 46 1.84 -1.34 -6.55
CA GLU A 46 2.81 -2.37 -6.94
C GLU A 46 2.39 -3.10 -8.23
N GLY A 47 1.10 -3.41 -8.38
CA GLY A 47 0.55 -4.02 -9.58
C GLY A 47 0.66 -3.12 -10.82
N ILE A 48 0.39 -1.81 -10.67
CA ILE A 48 0.57 -0.83 -11.75
C ILE A 48 2.05 -0.70 -12.12
N GLY A 49 2.95 -0.63 -11.14
CA GLY A 49 4.39 -0.56 -11.35
C GLY A 49 4.92 -1.75 -12.15
N ARG A 50 4.50 -2.98 -11.80
CA ARG A 50 4.88 -4.20 -12.54
C ARG A 50 4.43 -4.17 -14.00
N ARG A 51 3.16 -3.83 -14.25
CA ARG A 51 2.63 -3.74 -15.62
C ARG A 51 3.35 -2.68 -16.47
N GLN A 52 3.75 -1.57 -15.86
CA GLN A 52 4.53 -0.54 -16.54
C GLN A 52 5.95 -1.02 -16.87
N ALA A 53 6.60 -1.73 -15.94
CA ALA A 53 7.92 -2.32 -16.18
C ALA A 53 7.89 -3.38 -17.30
N GLU A 54 6.87 -4.25 -17.29
CA GLU A 54 6.63 -5.25 -18.34
C GLU A 54 6.45 -4.60 -19.72
N ARG A 55 5.71 -3.49 -19.80
CA ARG A 55 5.54 -2.72 -21.05
C ARG A 55 6.85 -2.12 -21.55
N LEU A 56 7.70 -1.60 -20.66
CA LEU A 56 8.97 -1.00 -21.04
C LEU A 56 9.97 -2.06 -21.56
N VAL A 57 9.99 -3.24 -20.95
CA VAL A 57 10.80 -4.37 -21.42
C VAL A 57 10.31 -4.89 -22.77
N ALA A 58 8.99 -4.99 -22.97
CA ALA A 58 8.43 -5.42 -24.25
C ALA A 58 8.63 -4.40 -25.38
N ALA A 59 8.76 -3.11 -25.05
CA ALA A 59 8.94 -2.02 -26.02
C ALA A 59 10.39 -1.77 -26.43
N THR A 60 11.37 -2.47 -25.84
CA THR A 60 12.77 -2.46 -26.28
C THR A 60 13.04 -3.73 -27.11
N PRO A 61 12.80 -3.73 -28.43
CA PRO A 61 13.32 -4.79 -29.28
C PRO A 61 14.85 -4.71 -29.27
N ALA A 62 15.49 -5.84 -28.97
CA ALA A 62 16.94 -6.01 -29.10
C ALA A 62 17.34 -5.83 -30.56
N GLU A 63 18.34 -4.96 -30.80
CA GLU A 63 19.02 -4.78 -32.09
C GLU A 63 19.74 -6.05 -32.55
#